data_AF-A0A941F7Y9-F1
#
_entry.id   AF-A0A941F7Y9-F1
#
_cell.length_a   1.000
_cell.length_b   1.000
_cell.length_c   1.000
_cell.angle_alpha   90.00
_cell.angle_beta   90.00
_cell.angle_gamma   90.00
#
_symmetry.space_group_name_H-M   'P 1'
#
loop_
_entity.id
_entity.type
_entity.pdbx_description
1 polymer ?
#
loop_
_entity_poly.entity_id
_entity_poly.type
_entity_poly.pdbx_seq_one_letter_code
_entity_poly.pdbx_strand_id
1 'polypeptide(L)'
;MATKQSPRTPTKPRDLNAPFFNLRETAWLLHCSYDTVRRYIKAGLLPCSQRVPGGVIVVTQEDLDAYHRATRTVPIRRSSRKPARAAA
;
A
#
# COMPACT_ATOMS: atom_id res chain seq x y z
N MET A 1 -12.86 16.09 21.84
CA MET A 1 -13.00 14.65 21.50
C MET A 1 -11.94 14.30 20.47
N ALA A 2 -10.78 13.77 20.89
CA ALA A 2 -9.72 13.36 19.95
C ALA A 2 -10.11 12.02 19.33
N THR A 3 -10.61 12.04 18.10
CA THR A 3 -10.84 10.80 17.34
C THR A 3 -9.47 10.17 17.09
N LYS A 4 -9.10 9.16 17.90
CA LYS A 4 -7.90 8.35 17.69
C LYS A 4 -8.02 7.68 16.32
N GLN A 5 -7.41 8.29 15.31
CA GLN A 5 -7.39 7.77 13.95
C GLN A 5 -6.73 6.39 14.01
N SER A 6 -7.44 5.35 13.54
CA SER A 6 -6.95 3.98 13.61
C SER A 6 -5.56 3.89 12.96
N PRO A 7 -4.60 3.18 13.55
CA PRO A 7 -3.21 3.17 13.08
C PRO A 7 -3.01 2.52 11.70
N ARG A 8 -4.10 2.06 11.08
CA ARG A 8 -4.15 1.40 9.76
C ARG A 8 -4.78 2.29 8.68
N THR A 9 -5.26 3.48 9.01
CA THR A 9 -5.90 4.35 8.03
C THR A 9 -4.85 4.93 7.09
N PRO A 10 -5.04 4.86 5.75
CA PRO A 10 -4.19 5.55 4.79
C PRO A 10 -4.13 7.04 5.12
N THR A 11 -2.93 7.62 5.06
CA THR A 11 -2.71 9.02 5.40
C THR A 11 -2.15 9.72 4.17
N LYS A 12 -2.67 10.91 3.86
CA LYS A 12 -2.14 11.69 2.74
C LYS A 12 -0.70 12.12 3.07
N PRO A 13 0.28 11.89 2.18
CA PRO A 13 1.63 12.38 2.39
C PRO A 13 1.65 13.90 2.49
N ARG A 14 2.51 14.42 3.35
CA ARG A 14 2.75 15.86 3.47
C ARG A 14 3.34 16.42 2.18
N ASP A 15 4.30 15.69 1.62
CA ASP A 15 5.02 16.05 0.41
C ASP A 15 4.87 14.94 -0.63
N LEU A 16 4.32 15.26 -1.80
CA LEU A 16 4.14 14.30 -2.90
C LEU A 16 5.44 13.96 -3.64
N ASN A 17 6.46 14.82 -3.50
CA ASN A 17 7.79 14.64 -4.09
C ASN A 17 8.82 14.19 -3.05
N ALA A 18 8.38 13.65 -1.91
CA ALA A 18 9.30 13.11 -0.93
C ALA A 18 10.08 11.93 -1.53
N PRO A 19 11.39 11.80 -1.26
CA PRO A 19 12.18 10.67 -1.73
C PRO A 19 11.74 9.34 -1.11
N PHE A 20 11.06 9.40 0.05
CA PHE A 20 10.63 8.25 0.82
C PHE A 20 9.21 8.44 1.34
N PHE A 21 8.41 7.38 1.24
CA PHE A 21 7.02 7.33 1.73
C PHE A 21 6.85 6.25 2.78
N ASN A 22 6.13 6.57 3.85
CA ASN A 22 5.74 5.57 4.82
C ASN A 22 4.61 4.68 4.26
N LEU A 23 4.39 3.51 4.86
CA LEU A 23 3.35 2.57 4.40
C LEU A 23 1.93 3.15 4.32
N ARG A 24 1.57 4.13 5.16
CA ARG A 24 0.24 4.75 5.12
C ARG A 24 0.10 5.72 3.96
N GLU A 25 1.16 6.43 3.65
CA GLU A 25 1.28 7.30 2.48
C GLU A 25 1.30 6.48 1.21
N THR A 26 2.07 5.39 1.18
CA THR A 26 2.07 4.42 0.09
C THR A 26 0.67 3.86 -0.15
N ALA A 27 -0.06 3.50 0.91
CA ALA A 27 -1.44 3.03 0.80
C ALA A 27 -2.36 4.09 0.18
N TRP A 28 -2.17 5.36 0.53
CA TRP A 28 -2.90 6.48 -0.04
C TRP A 28 -2.58 6.68 -1.53
N LEU A 29 -1.29 6.67 -1.89
CA LEU A 29 -0.81 6.81 -3.28
C LEU A 29 -1.29 5.67 -4.18
N LEU A 30 -1.30 4.44 -3.67
CA LEU A 30 -1.77 3.26 -4.40
C LEU A 30 -3.29 3.06 -4.31
N HIS A 31 -4.02 3.97 -3.66
CA HIS A 31 -5.46 3.89 -3.42
C HIS A 31 -5.92 2.53 -2.85
N CYS A 32 -5.15 1.97 -1.92
CA CYS A 32 -5.43 0.67 -1.29
C CYS A 32 -5.34 0.74 0.24
N SER A 33 -5.66 -0.36 0.92
CA SER A 33 -5.58 -0.41 2.38
C SER A 33 -4.15 -0.68 2.85
N TYR A 34 -3.81 -0.21 4.07
CA TYR A 34 -2.52 -0.47 4.71
C TYR A 34 -2.17 -1.98 4.75
N ASP A 35 -3.14 -2.84 5.08
CA ASP A 35 -2.93 -4.29 5.10
C ASP A 35 -2.67 -4.87 3.69
N THR A 36 -3.22 -4.25 2.64
CA THR A 36 -2.92 -4.63 1.25
C THR A 36 -1.47 -4.32 0.91
N VAL A 37 -0.96 -3.16 1.28
CA VAL A 37 0.45 -2.79 1.08
C VAL A 37 1.37 -3.79 1.81
N ARG A 38 1.08 -4.11 3.09
CA ARG A 38 1.85 -5.13 3.82
C ARG A 38 1.82 -6.49 3.14
N ARG A 39 0.67 -6.88 2.57
CA ARG A 39 0.54 -8.14 1.82
C ARG A 39 1.38 -8.11 0.54
N TYR A 40 1.41 -7.01 -0.21
CA TYR A 40 2.21 -6.88 -1.43
C TYR A 40 3.70 -6.94 -1.14
N ILE A 41 4.14 -6.30 -0.06
CA ILE A 41 5.51 -6.40 0.45
C ILE A 41 5.86 -7.85 0.79
N LYS A 42 5.01 -8.52 1.57
CA LYS A 42 5.24 -9.92 1.96
C LYS A 42 5.24 -10.86 0.75
N ALA A 43 4.46 -10.53 -0.29
CA ALA A 43 4.40 -11.27 -1.54
C ALA A 43 5.55 -10.94 -2.50
N GLY A 44 6.43 -9.97 -2.18
CA GLY A 44 7.51 -9.52 -3.05
C GLY A 44 7.05 -8.74 -4.28
N LEU A 45 5.79 -8.30 -4.32
CA LEU A 45 5.22 -7.54 -5.43
C LEU A 45 5.61 -6.06 -5.37
N LEU A 46 5.77 -5.54 -4.16
CA LEU A 46 6.22 -4.17 -3.93
C LEU A 46 7.60 -4.25 -3.27
N PRO A 47 8.67 -3.79 -3.94
CA PRO A 47 10.00 -3.78 -3.35
C PRO A 47 10.00 -2.89 -2.09
N CYS A 48 10.65 -3.38 -1.04
CA CYS A 48 10.85 -2.62 0.19
C CYS A 48 12.25 -2.05 0.18
N SER A 49 12.38 -0.76 -0.09
CA SER A 49 13.67 -0.08 -0.07
C SER A 49 14.38 -0.16 1.29
N GLN A 50 13.70 0.08 2.42
CA GLN A 50 14.42 0.11 3.70
C GLN A 50 13.57 -0.12 4.96
N ARG A 51 14.16 -0.82 5.92
CA ARG A 51 13.75 -0.81 7.33
C ARG A 51 14.67 0.14 8.09
N VAL A 52 14.15 1.31 8.48
CA VAL A 52 14.89 2.28 9.30
C VAL A 52 14.96 1.78 10.76
N PRO A 53 15.98 2.19 11.55
CA PRO A 53 16.04 1.90 12.97
C PRO A 53 14.74 2.37 13.65
N GLY A 54 14.08 1.46 14.39
CA GLY A 54 12.73 1.67 14.91
C GLY A 54 11.63 0.86 14.20
N GLY A 55 12.00 0.06 13.17
CA GLY A 55 11.08 -0.92 12.55
C GLY A 55 10.09 -0.32 11.56
N VAL A 56 10.33 0.92 11.11
CA VAL A 56 9.50 1.59 10.11
C VAL A 56 9.93 1.11 8.71
N ILE A 57 8.95 0.68 7.91
CA ILE A 57 9.16 0.31 6.51
C ILE A 57 8.88 1.54 5.66
N VAL A 58 9.81 1.86 4.77
CA VAL A 58 9.73 3.00 3.87
C VAL A 58 9.89 2.54 2.42
N VAL A 59 9.09 3.15 1.55
CA VAL A 59 9.01 2.84 0.12
C VAL A 59 9.53 4.06 -0.64
N THR A 60 10.47 3.87 -1.55
CA THR A 60 11.00 4.98 -2.37
C THR A 60 10.06 5.29 -3.52
N GLN A 61 10.25 6.46 -4.13
CA GLN A 61 9.58 6.78 -5.38
C GLN A 61 9.95 5.78 -6.50
N GLU A 62 11.21 5.35 -6.56
CA GLU A 62 11.70 4.36 -7.52
C GLU A 62 10.98 3.00 -7.37
N ASP A 63 10.72 2.56 -6.13
CA ASP A 63 9.95 1.35 -5.85
C ASP A 63 8.50 1.46 -6.38
N LEU A 64 7.87 2.62 -6.21
CA LEU A 64 6.53 2.88 -6.73
C LEU A 64 6.51 2.83 -8.25
N ASP A 65 7.48 3.46 -8.90
CA ASP A 65 7.62 3.43 -10.35
C ASP A 65 7.86 2.00 -10.85
N ALA A 66 8.71 1.23 -10.17
CA ALA A 66 8.92 -0.19 -10.47
C ALA A 66 7.63 -1.00 -10.32
N TYR A 67 6.87 -0.78 -9.25
CA TYR A 67 5.56 -1.41 -9.04
C TYR A 67 4.56 -1.03 -10.15
N HIS A 68 4.49 0.24 -10.55
CA HIS A 68 3.63 0.69 -11.64
C HIS A 68 4.02 0.07 -12.97
N ARG A 69 5.32 -0.04 -13.26
CA ARG A 69 5.83 -0.75 -14.45
C ARG A 69 5.44 -2.23 -14.43
N ALA A 70 5.61 -2.91 -13.28
CA ALA A 70 5.27 -4.32 -13.14
C ALA A 70 3.76 -4.60 -13.27
N THR A 71 2.92 -3.75 -12.68
CA THR A 71 1.45 -3.89 -12.71
C THR A 71 0.82 -3.48 -14.04
N ARG A 72 1.47 -2.61 -14.83
CA ARG A 72 1.03 -2.32 -16.20
C ARG A 72 1.11 -3.55 -17.10
N THR A 73 2.02 -4.46 -16.80
CA THR A 73 2.27 -5.69 -17.57
C THR A 73 1.37 -6.85 -17.13
N VAL A 74 0.93 -6.87 -15.87
CA VAL A 74 0.12 -7.97 -15.33
C VAL A 74 -1.24 -7.45 -14.90
N PRO A 75 -2.35 -7.82 -15.59
CA PRO A 75 -3.68 -7.44 -15.13
C PRO A 75 -3.90 -8.05 -13.75
N ILE A 76 -3.96 -7.20 -12.72
CA ILE A 76 -4.31 -7.60 -11.37
C ILE A 76 -5.70 -8.23 -11.47
N ARG A 77 -5.76 -9.56 -11.34
CA ARG A 77 -7.02 -10.30 -11.27
C ARG A 77 -7.74 -9.79 -10.02
N ARG A 78 -8.65 -8.84 -10.20
CA ARG A 78 -9.59 -8.43 -9.17
C ARG A 78 -10.30 -9.71 -8.76
N SER A 79 -9.95 -10.22 -7.58
CA SER A 79 -10.67 -11.32 -6.97
C SER A 79 -12.12 -10.86 -6.86
N SER A 80 -12.96 -11.35 -7.78
CA SER A 80 -14.38 -11.11 -7.76
C SER A 80 -14.85 -11.68 -6.43
N ARG A 81 -15.19 -10.78 -5.49
CA ARG A 81 -15.96 -11.17 -4.32
C ARG A 81 -17.21 -11.84 -4.89
N LYS A 82 -17.26 -13.17 -4.81
CA LYS A 82 -18.47 -13.94 -5.12
C LYS A 82 -19.59 -13.30 -4.29
N PRO A 83 -20.73 -12.90 -4.89
CA PRO A 83 -21.86 -12.43 -4.11
C PRO A 83 -22.23 -13.55 -3.14
N ALA A 84 -22.41 -13.19 -1.86
CA ALA A 84 -22.90 -14.12 -0.86
C ALA A 84 -24.19 -14.76 -1.38
N ARG A 85 -24.20 -16.08 -1.44
CA ARG A 85 -25.31 -16.90 -1.90
C ARG A 85 -26.58 -16.44 -1.17
N ALA A 86 -27.53 -15.87 -1.91
CA ALA A 86 -28.86 -15.57 -1.40
C ALA A 86 -29.47 -16.90 -0.95
N ALA A 87 -29.77 -17.00 0.34
CA ALA A 87 -30.56 -18.09 0.88
C ALA A 87 -32.03 -17.82 0.52
N ALA A 88 -32.65 -18.79 -0.15
CA ALA A 88 -34.09 -18.89 -0.39
C ALA A 88 -34.73 -19.71 0.73
#